data_AF-A0A7V4GC37-F1
#
_entry.id   AF-A0A7V4GC37-F1
#
_cell.length_a   1.000
_cell.length_b   1.000
_cell.length_c   1.000
_cell.angle_alpha   90.00
_cell.angle_beta   90.00
_cell.angle_gamma   90.00
#
_symmetry.space_group_name_H-M   'P 1'
#
loop_
_entity.id
_entity.type
_entity.pdbx_description
1 polymer ?
#
loop_
_entity_poly.entity_id
_entity_poly.type
_entity_poly.pdbx_seq_one_letter_code
_entity_poly.pdbx_strand_id
1 'polypeptide(L)'
;MRREQGAVEVVADGGEWVVRLVDELRRAGLPVRSASLYDGVLRLEFERGVRGSFVVTARPWRAGLVGWRRTERLLVGYDGAGDPGPEGLRRLERVHALLARAERALPERPAGFAALGAARGRPEESLPALFPFVTVERSTVAAGSGRRPRPGEGVEVLVRATPRCNQACPFCSGPRHGEPSGEVLGACFRAVGDLLPAALVSLTGGEPTLRRGFVDEVRAALDALPRGEVQVQTNAVRFASALDPADLPRDPRLRFFVSLHALDEATYDRCTGRRGQLGRAIAGTRRLLAAGHAVTINAVVCRENVGRLEAYVRRMPRAFPGPRRPVLHFSTLICPEWNPRAARSLVRYGEVVEALRRAACAARSLGWPMLPPRSSTHAALPACLLRASERPRRAEYRVGARETGYEDFSRPFVKAARCRGCAETRRCLGVPRPYALAFGLDELRPIGGR
;
A
#
# COMPACT_ATOMS: atom_id res chain seq x y z
N MET A 1 33.06 0.44 32.19
CA MET A 1 33.29 -1.01 32.39
C MET A 1 32.15 -1.79 31.75
N ARG A 2 32.42 -2.48 30.64
CA ARG A 2 31.51 -3.45 30.01
C ARG A 2 31.55 -4.75 30.81
N ARG A 3 30.40 -5.38 31.06
CA ARG A 3 30.31 -6.80 31.43
C ARG A 3 29.58 -7.53 30.32
N GLU A 4 30.31 -8.38 29.62
CA GLU A 4 29.79 -9.34 28.63
C GLU A 4 29.36 -10.62 29.38
N GLN A 5 28.07 -10.95 29.31
CA GLN A 5 27.53 -12.29 29.54
C GLN A 5 26.40 -12.53 28.51
N GLY A 6 26.62 -13.45 27.58
CA GLY A 6 25.65 -14.14 26.72
C GLY A 6 24.41 -13.35 26.26
N ALA A 7 24.57 -12.48 25.26
CA ALA A 7 23.47 -11.73 24.66
C ALA A 7 22.49 -12.66 23.91
N VAL A 8 21.24 -12.69 24.37
CA VAL A 8 20.10 -13.24 23.60
C VAL A 8 19.78 -12.30 22.47
N GLU A 9 19.63 -12.83 21.26
CA GLU A 9 19.01 -12.08 20.17
C GLU A 9 17.48 -12.09 20.39
N VAL A 10 16.99 -11.12 21.18
CA VAL A 10 15.55 -10.83 21.25
C VAL A 10 15.21 -9.98 20.04
N VAL A 11 14.74 -10.62 18.97
CA VAL A 11 14.36 -9.92 17.74
C VAL A 11 12.89 -9.47 17.88
N ALA A 12 12.74 -8.19 18.25
CA ALA A 12 11.58 -7.28 18.12
C ALA A 12 10.33 -7.42 19.04
N ASP A 13 9.88 -6.25 19.55
CA ASP A 13 8.55 -5.82 20.03
C ASP A 13 7.78 -6.59 21.13
N GLY A 14 8.27 -7.72 21.63
CA GLY A 14 7.68 -8.40 22.78
C GLY A 14 8.04 -7.70 24.10
N GLY A 15 7.18 -6.78 24.59
CA GLY A 15 7.41 -5.99 25.82
C GLY A 15 7.80 -6.79 27.09
N GLU A 16 8.00 -6.12 28.23
CA GLU A 16 8.57 -6.67 29.49
C GLU A 16 8.08 -8.07 29.96
N TRP A 17 6.91 -8.53 29.53
CA TRP A 17 6.40 -9.87 29.85
C TRP A 17 7.13 -10.98 29.09
N VAL A 18 7.58 -10.78 27.84
CA VAL A 18 8.34 -11.78 27.09
C VAL A 18 9.71 -11.97 27.71
N VAL A 19 10.36 -10.88 28.13
CA VAL A 19 11.62 -10.91 28.87
C VAL A 19 11.45 -11.69 30.17
N ARG A 20 10.40 -11.40 30.96
CA ARG A 20 10.09 -12.13 32.20
C ARG A 20 9.81 -13.62 31.96
N LEU A 21 9.08 -13.96 30.90
CA LEU A 21 8.82 -15.35 30.52
C LEU A 21 10.11 -16.08 30.15
N VAL A 22 11.00 -15.44 29.38
CA VAL A 22 12.31 -15.99 29.03
C VAL A 22 13.16 -16.22 30.28
N ASP A 23 13.15 -15.29 31.25
CA ASP A 23 13.86 -15.44 32.52
C ASP A 23 13.28 -16.56 33.41
N GLU A 24 11.96 -16.74 33.42
CA GLU A 24 11.31 -17.87 34.11
C GLU A 24 11.67 -19.21 33.45
N LEU A 25 11.62 -19.29 32.11
CA LEU A 25 12.02 -20.49 31.36
C LEU A 25 13.47 -20.86 31.66
N ARG A 26 14.37 -19.88 31.68
CA ARG A 26 15.79 -20.09 32.03
C ARG A 26 15.98 -20.60 33.45
N ARG A 27 15.31 -19.99 34.44
CA ARG A 27 15.35 -20.44 35.83
C ARG A 27 14.80 -21.85 36.02
N ALA A 28 13.87 -22.28 35.16
CA ALA A 28 13.35 -23.64 35.13
C ALA A 28 14.27 -24.65 34.42
N GLY A 29 15.45 -24.24 33.96
CA GLY A 29 16.40 -25.10 33.24
C GLY A 29 16.06 -25.28 31.76
N LEU A 30 15.35 -24.33 31.15
CA LEU A 30 15.03 -24.31 29.72
C LEU A 30 15.79 -23.16 29.04
N PRO A 31 17.02 -23.40 28.53
CA PRO A 31 17.81 -22.34 27.91
C PRO A 31 17.18 -21.93 26.58
N VAL A 32 16.62 -20.71 26.55
CA VAL A 32 16.06 -20.09 25.35
C VAL A 32 17.18 -19.40 24.57
N ARG A 33 17.34 -19.77 23.30
CA ARG A 33 18.29 -19.21 22.33
C ARG A 33 17.75 -17.91 21.74
N SER A 34 16.49 -17.93 21.30
CA SER A 34 15.80 -16.77 20.75
C SER A 34 14.32 -16.82 21.12
N ALA A 35 13.74 -15.64 21.34
CA ALA A 35 12.32 -15.48 21.53
C ALA A 35 11.86 -14.34 20.62
N SER A 36 10.88 -14.61 19.77
CA SER A 36 10.30 -13.61 18.90
C SER A 36 8.78 -13.67 18.98
N LEU A 37 8.15 -12.50 18.89
CA LEU A 37 6.70 -12.36 18.86
C LEU A 37 6.35 -11.71 17.53
N TYR A 38 5.76 -12.48 16.62
CA TYR A 38 5.36 -12.00 15.30
C TYR A 38 3.90 -12.39 15.04
N ASP A 39 3.06 -11.41 14.68
CA ASP A 39 1.65 -11.60 14.33
C ASP A 39 0.84 -12.42 15.37
N GLY A 40 1.07 -12.14 16.66
CA GLY A 40 0.39 -12.84 17.76
C GLY A 40 0.84 -14.28 17.98
N VAL A 41 1.91 -14.73 17.31
CA VAL A 41 2.56 -16.01 17.54
C VAL A 41 3.87 -15.77 18.29
N LEU A 42 3.93 -16.24 19.53
CA LEU A 42 5.16 -16.34 20.29
C LEU A 42 5.94 -17.54 19.75
N ARG A 43 7.17 -17.32 19.29
CA ARG A 43 8.10 -18.35 18.86
C ARG A 43 9.27 -18.40 19.83
N LEU A 44 9.48 -19.55 20.45
CA LEU A 44 10.58 -19.83 21.36
C LEU A 44 11.51 -20.86 20.71
N GLU A 45 12.72 -20.43 20.39
CA GLU A 45 13.80 -21.33 19.97
C GLU A 45 14.70 -21.60 21.16
N PHE A 46 14.91 -22.87 21.48
CA PHE A 46 15.72 -23.27 22.61
C PHE A 46 17.13 -23.66 22.19
N GLU A 47 18.11 -23.44 23.06
CA GLU A 47 19.48 -23.89 22.84
C GLU A 47 19.50 -25.41 22.66
N ARG A 48 20.33 -25.87 21.71
CA ARG A 48 20.39 -27.25 21.26
C ARG A 48 20.74 -28.19 22.42
N GLY A 49 19.84 -29.15 22.68
CA GLY A 49 20.19 -30.45 23.27
C GLY A 49 20.43 -31.49 22.17
N VAL A 50 20.69 -32.75 22.56
CA VAL A 50 21.28 -33.84 21.74
C VAL A 50 20.62 -34.15 20.38
N ARG A 51 19.45 -33.59 19.99
CA ARG A 51 18.90 -33.74 18.62
C ARG A 51 18.08 -32.52 18.17
N GLY A 52 18.41 -31.97 16.99
CA GLY A 52 17.57 -31.03 16.22
C GLY A 52 17.34 -29.64 16.83
N SER A 53 16.59 -28.79 16.10
CA SER A 53 16.09 -27.50 16.60
C SER A 53 14.82 -27.73 17.42
N PHE A 54 14.82 -27.40 18.71
CA PHE A 54 13.65 -27.49 19.57
C PHE A 54 12.94 -26.14 19.59
N VAL A 55 11.80 -26.09 18.89
CA VAL A 55 11.05 -24.86 18.67
C VAL A 55 9.62 -25.03 19.15
N VAL A 56 9.16 -24.10 19.97
CA VAL A 56 7.79 -24.07 20.49
C VAL A 56 7.10 -22.79 20.02
N THR A 57 5.86 -22.93 19.55
CA THR A 57 5.00 -21.79 19.21
C THR A 57 3.81 -21.71 20.15
N ALA A 58 3.36 -20.49 20.46
CA ALA A 58 2.14 -20.25 21.21
C ALA A 58 1.33 -19.13 20.55
N ARG A 59 0.04 -19.37 20.34
CA ARG A 59 -0.88 -18.43 19.68
C ARG A 59 -2.25 -18.42 20.36
N PRO A 60 -3.06 -17.35 20.26
CA PRO A 60 -4.42 -17.34 20.81
C PRO A 60 -5.24 -18.51 20.30
N TRP A 61 -5.89 -19.23 21.21
CA TRP A 61 -6.73 -20.36 20.84
C TRP A 61 -8.03 -19.88 20.17
N ARG A 62 -8.42 -20.58 19.10
CA ARG A 62 -9.71 -20.42 18.39
C ARG A 62 -10.19 -21.79 17.92
N ALA A 63 -11.50 -21.94 17.80
CA ALA A 63 -12.10 -23.16 17.26
C ALA A 63 -11.52 -23.47 15.86
N GLY A 64 -11.16 -24.74 15.62
CA GLY A 64 -10.63 -25.21 14.33
C GLY A 64 -9.09 -25.16 14.18
N LEU A 65 -8.35 -24.62 15.14
CA LEU A 65 -6.88 -24.64 15.09
C LEU A 65 -6.30 -25.96 15.62
N VAL A 66 -5.34 -26.53 14.90
CA VAL A 66 -4.59 -27.74 15.29
C VAL A 66 -3.25 -27.33 15.93
N GLY A 67 -2.92 -27.99 17.04
CA GLY A 67 -1.68 -27.80 17.79
C GLY A 67 -1.48 -28.97 18.75
N TRP A 68 -0.37 -28.96 19.49
CA TRP A 68 -0.02 -30.05 20.40
C TRP A 68 -0.93 -30.06 21.64
N ARG A 69 -1.04 -28.92 22.33
CA ARG A 69 -1.89 -28.79 23.52
C ARG A 69 -2.34 -27.36 23.72
N ARG A 70 -3.55 -27.16 24.25
CA ARG A 70 -4.08 -25.84 24.62
C ARG A 70 -3.89 -25.54 26.10
N THR A 71 -3.79 -24.26 26.43
CA THR A 71 -4.00 -23.72 27.77
C THR A 71 -5.44 -23.14 27.84
N GLU A 72 -5.75 -22.26 28.79
CA GLU A 72 -7.05 -21.57 28.80
C GLU A 72 -7.18 -20.62 27.60
N ARG A 73 -6.10 -19.91 27.26
CA ARG A 73 -6.12 -18.82 26.26
C ARG A 73 -5.24 -19.08 25.03
N LEU A 74 -4.33 -20.05 25.07
CA LEU A 74 -3.33 -20.28 24.03
C LEU A 74 -3.42 -21.70 23.46
N LEU A 75 -3.03 -21.83 22.20
CA LEU A 75 -2.72 -23.09 21.54
C LEU A 75 -1.20 -23.19 21.39
N VAL A 76 -0.61 -24.21 21.99
CA VAL A 76 0.83 -24.50 21.95
C VAL A 76 1.11 -25.48 20.82
N GLY A 77 2.07 -25.13 19.96
CA GLY A 77 2.58 -25.95 18.87
C GLY A 77 4.05 -26.31 19.06
N TYR A 78 4.46 -27.38 18.40
CA TYR A 78 5.87 -27.76 18.28
C TYR A 78 6.26 -27.67 16.81
N ASP A 79 7.23 -26.81 16.51
CA ASP A 79 7.75 -26.53 15.16
C ASP A 79 9.20 -27.04 15.00
N GLY A 80 9.64 -27.92 15.90
CA GLY A 80 10.97 -28.50 15.84
C GLY A 80 11.10 -29.56 14.73
N ALA A 81 12.34 -29.88 14.38
CA ALA A 81 12.61 -30.87 13.35
C ALA A 81 12.49 -32.31 13.92
N GLY A 82 11.50 -33.07 13.45
CA GLY A 82 11.31 -34.49 13.80
C GLY A 82 10.45 -34.73 15.04
N ASP A 83 10.38 -35.98 15.50
CA ASP A 83 9.72 -36.34 16.76
C ASP A 83 10.53 -35.82 17.96
N PRO A 84 9.93 -35.04 18.89
CA PRO A 84 10.63 -34.57 20.09
C PRO A 84 11.12 -35.69 21.02
N GLY A 85 10.55 -36.90 20.93
CA GLY A 85 10.87 -38.03 21.80
C GLY A 85 10.53 -37.80 23.28
N PRO A 86 10.81 -38.77 24.18
CA PRO A 86 10.38 -38.70 25.58
C PRO A 86 10.93 -37.49 26.36
N GLU A 87 12.18 -37.12 26.10
CA GLU A 87 12.82 -35.95 26.73
C GLU A 87 12.29 -34.64 26.17
N GLY A 88 12.06 -34.54 24.85
CA GLY A 88 11.45 -33.38 24.23
C GLY A 88 9.99 -33.20 24.64
N LEU A 89 9.25 -34.29 24.86
CA LEU A 89 7.88 -34.26 25.40
C LEU A 89 7.87 -33.75 26.86
N ARG A 90 8.77 -34.23 27.71
CA ARG A 90 8.95 -33.66 29.08
C ARG A 90 9.28 -32.18 29.03
N ARG A 91 10.10 -31.77 28.05
CA ARG A 91 10.44 -30.36 27.83
C ARG A 91 9.23 -29.54 27.36
N LEU A 92 8.43 -30.05 26.43
CA LEU A 92 7.18 -29.42 25.96
C LEU A 92 6.15 -29.27 27.09
N GLU A 93 6.00 -30.29 27.92
CA GLU A 93 5.13 -30.27 29.11
C GLU A 93 5.55 -29.17 30.09
N ARG A 94 6.86 -29.04 30.36
CA ARG A 94 7.38 -27.97 31.22
C ARG A 94 7.15 -26.59 30.61
N VAL A 95 7.34 -26.42 29.29
CA VAL A 95 7.06 -25.15 28.60
C VAL A 95 5.56 -24.82 28.66
N HIS A 96 4.68 -25.78 28.41
CA HIS A 96 3.22 -25.59 28.48
C HIS A 96 2.75 -25.23 29.89
N ALA A 97 3.26 -25.89 30.92
CA ALA A 97 2.92 -25.56 32.31
C ALA A 97 3.34 -24.12 32.67
N LEU A 98 4.52 -23.68 32.21
CA LEU A 98 4.99 -22.31 32.41
C LEU A 98 4.15 -21.29 31.63
N LEU A 99 3.76 -21.60 30.39
CA LEU A 99 2.83 -20.77 29.61
C LEU A 99 1.44 -20.68 30.26
N ALA A 100 0.90 -21.79 30.80
CA ALA A 100 -0.37 -21.82 31.53
C ALA A 100 -0.32 -21.10 32.88
N ARG A 101 0.87 -20.97 33.49
CA ARG A 101 1.06 -20.11 34.66
C ARG A 101 1.15 -18.64 34.26
N ALA A 102 1.94 -18.36 33.22
CA ALA A 102 2.14 -17.01 32.70
C ALA A 102 0.87 -16.42 32.07
N GLU A 103 -0.04 -17.24 31.53
CA GLU A 103 -1.25 -16.75 30.86
C GLU A 103 -2.24 -16.00 31.76
N ARG A 104 -2.14 -16.22 33.07
CA ARG A 104 -2.89 -15.49 34.09
C ARG A 104 -2.33 -14.09 34.35
N ALA A 105 -1.04 -13.90 34.10
CA ALA A 105 -0.37 -12.61 34.14
C ALA A 105 -0.30 -11.94 32.75
N LEU A 106 -0.70 -12.66 31.69
CA LEU A 106 -0.92 -12.05 30.38
C LEU A 106 -2.12 -11.11 30.48
N PRO A 107 -2.00 -9.84 30.05
CA PRO A 107 -3.14 -8.94 30.00
C PRO A 107 -4.31 -9.61 29.25
N GLU A 108 -5.57 -9.28 29.57
CA GLU A 108 -6.75 -9.78 28.81
C GLU A 108 -6.59 -9.60 27.29
N ARG A 109 -5.75 -8.63 26.91
CA ARG A 109 -5.17 -8.42 25.57
C ARG A 109 -3.66 -8.13 25.69
N PRO A 110 -2.75 -9.11 25.57
CA PRO A 110 -1.32 -8.92 25.81
C PRO A 110 -0.75 -7.94 24.80
N ALA A 111 -0.08 -6.86 25.19
CA ALA A 111 0.74 -6.07 24.26
C ALA A 111 1.77 -7.02 23.58
N GLY A 112 1.78 -7.30 22.27
CA GLY A 112 1.37 -6.58 21.06
C GLY A 112 -0.04 -6.73 20.47
N PHE A 113 -1.09 -6.87 21.28
CA PHE A 113 -2.45 -6.44 20.95
C PHE A 113 -2.68 -4.95 21.32
N ALA A 114 -1.84 -4.38 22.20
CA ALA A 114 -1.91 -2.99 22.67
C ALA A 114 -0.86 -2.05 22.05
N ALA A 115 -0.33 -2.38 20.87
CA ALA A 115 0.19 -1.35 19.95
C ALA A 115 -0.96 -0.47 19.37
N LEU A 116 -2.20 -0.72 19.79
CA LEU A 116 -3.39 0.07 19.51
C LEU A 116 -3.78 1.07 20.62
N GLY A 117 -2.96 1.24 21.67
CA GLY A 117 -3.26 2.16 22.78
C GLY A 117 -2.29 3.33 22.98
N ALA A 118 -1.02 3.20 22.63
CA ALA A 118 -0.03 4.25 22.89
C ALA A 118 1.20 4.16 21.97
N ALA A 119 1.01 3.98 20.67
CA ALA A 119 1.91 4.72 19.79
C ALA A 119 1.58 6.20 20.05
N ARG A 120 2.51 6.97 20.61
CA ARG A 120 2.48 8.43 20.43
C ARG A 120 2.70 8.68 18.93
N GLY A 121 1.65 8.47 18.13
CA GLY A 121 1.69 8.36 16.67
C GLY A 121 0.34 7.88 16.12
N ARG A 122 0.11 8.04 14.81
CA ARG A 122 -1.20 7.70 14.21
C ARG A 122 -1.21 6.21 13.77
N PRO A 123 -2.32 5.46 13.93
CA PRO A 123 -2.40 4.00 13.66
C PRO A 123 -1.89 3.57 12.28
N GLU A 124 -2.02 4.43 11.28
CA GLU A 124 -1.56 4.16 9.93
C GLU A 124 -0.03 4.18 9.74
N GLU A 125 0.73 4.70 10.72
CA GLU A 125 2.20 4.80 10.65
C GLU A 125 2.90 3.46 10.96
N SER A 126 2.20 2.52 11.60
CA SER A 126 2.75 1.20 11.93
C SER A 126 2.67 0.21 10.77
N LEU A 127 1.73 0.39 9.83
CA LEU A 127 1.50 -0.55 8.73
C LEU A 127 2.74 -0.78 7.85
N PRO A 128 3.49 0.25 7.40
CA PRO A 128 4.70 0.04 6.60
C PRO A 128 5.84 -0.64 7.36
N ALA A 129 5.88 -0.51 8.69
CA ALA A 129 6.87 -1.18 9.53
C ALA A 129 6.58 -2.68 9.67
N LEU A 130 5.29 -3.04 9.73
CA LEU A 130 4.83 -4.43 9.82
C LEU A 130 4.85 -5.14 8.46
N PHE A 131 4.51 -4.43 7.39
CA PHE A 131 4.37 -4.98 6.05
C PHE A 131 5.22 -4.16 5.06
N PRO A 132 6.45 -4.61 4.73
CA PRO A 132 7.38 -3.83 3.90
C PRO A 132 6.93 -3.64 2.44
N PHE A 133 5.89 -4.37 2.01
CA PHE A 133 5.24 -4.22 0.70
C PHE A 133 4.06 -3.22 0.72
N VAL A 134 3.79 -2.58 1.85
CA VAL A 134 2.70 -1.60 2.03
C VAL A 134 3.21 -0.17 1.97
N THR A 135 2.45 0.70 1.33
CA THR A 135 2.57 2.16 1.48
C THR A 135 1.22 2.73 1.89
N VAL A 136 1.24 3.72 2.77
CA VAL A 136 0.04 4.42 3.21
C VAL A 136 0.05 5.83 2.63
N GLU A 137 -0.97 6.16 1.87
CA GLU A 137 -1.26 7.51 1.39
C GLU A 137 -2.45 8.10 2.14
N ARG A 138 -2.41 9.43 2.34
CA ARG A 138 -3.48 10.17 3.02
C ARG A 138 -4.11 11.16 2.07
N SER A 139 -5.43 11.16 2.07
CA SER A 139 -6.28 12.19 1.49
C SER A 139 -7.44 12.38 2.45
N THR A 140 -7.33 13.30 3.42
CA THR A 140 -8.50 13.65 4.25
C THR A 140 -9.50 14.37 3.36
N VAL A 141 -10.44 13.62 2.80
CA VAL A 141 -11.70 14.15 2.31
C VAL A 141 -12.47 14.51 3.58
N ALA A 142 -12.50 15.79 3.93
CA ALA A 142 -13.34 16.24 5.03
C ALA A 142 -14.79 15.89 4.69
N ALA A 143 -15.38 14.98 5.46
CA ALA A 143 -16.83 14.80 5.50
C ALA A 143 -17.45 16.19 5.68
N GLY A 144 -18.31 16.61 4.75
CA GLY A 144 -18.94 17.94 4.75
C GLY A 144 -19.96 18.18 5.84
N SER A 145 -19.89 17.44 6.94
CA SER A 145 -20.92 17.37 7.97
C SER A 145 -20.43 17.78 9.36
N GLY A 146 -19.21 18.31 9.52
CA GLY A 146 -18.67 18.65 10.84
C GLY A 146 -18.46 17.43 11.77
N ARG A 147 -18.60 16.20 11.24
CA ARG A 147 -18.40 14.96 11.98
C ARG A 147 -16.92 14.60 12.04
N ARG A 148 -16.50 14.02 13.17
CA ARG A 148 -15.20 13.37 13.31
C ARG A 148 -15.07 12.24 12.26
N PRO A 149 -14.00 12.20 11.44
CA PRO A 149 -13.80 11.16 10.44
C PRO A 149 -13.66 9.78 11.12
N ARG A 150 -14.19 8.74 10.48
CA ARG A 150 -14.03 7.36 10.95
C ARG A 150 -12.56 6.94 10.82
N PRO A 151 -12.04 6.04 11.66
CA PRO A 151 -10.70 5.48 11.47
C PRO A 151 -10.54 4.88 10.06
N GLY A 152 -9.51 5.32 9.32
CA GLY A 152 -9.27 4.94 7.92
C GLY A 152 -9.96 5.83 6.87
N GLU A 153 -10.90 6.71 7.25
CA GLU A 153 -11.58 7.60 6.31
C GLU A 153 -10.57 8.58 5.67
N GLY A 154 -10.44 8.50 4.35
CA GLY A 154 -9.43 9.28 3.62
C GLY A 154 -8.01 8.73 3.71
N VAL A 155 -7.86 7.44 4.03
CA VAL A 155 -6.57 6.73 3.98
C VAL A 155 -6.62 5.70 2.85
N GLU A 156 -5.60 5.72 2.00
CA GLU A 156 -5.38 4.69 0.98
C GLU A 156 -4.17 3.85 1.40
N VAL A 157 -4.35 2.53 1.46
CA VAL A 157 -3.29 1.57 1.76
C VAL A 157 -2.97 0.80 0.48
N LEU A 158 -1.84 1.13 -0.14
CA LEU A 158 -1.32 0.45 -1.32
C LEU A 158 -0.62 -0.83 -0.89
N VAL A 159 -1.21 -1.98 -1.23
CA VAL A 159 -0.68 -3.31 -0.92
C VAL A 159 -0.05 -3.88 -2.19
N ARG A 160 1.29 -3.95 -2.23
CA ARG A 160 2.00 -4.51 -3.39
C ARG A 160 2.07 -6.02 -3.30
N ALA A 161 1.18 -6.67 -4.02
CA ALA A 161 1.02 -8.12 -3.94
C ALA A 161 2.18 -8.86 -4.62
N THR A 162 2.83 -8.29 -5.64
CA THR A 162 3.90 -8.96 -6.40
C THR A 162 4.87 -7.95 -7.02
N PRO A 163 6.18 -8.25 -7.10
CA PRO A 163 7.13 -7.45 -7.87
C PRO A 163 7.08 -7.76 -9.38
N ARG A 164 6.35 -8.81 -9.80
CA ARG A 164 6.27 -9.22 -11.21
C ARG A 164 5.42 -8.25 -12.00
N CYS A 165 5.85 -7.91 -13.21
CA CYS A 165 5.08 -7.09 -14.15
C CYS A 165 5.30 -7.57 -15.59
N ASN A 166 4.24 -7.56 -16.38
CA ASN A 166 4.26 -7.80 -17.82
C ASN A 166 4.48 -6.50 -18.63
N GLN A 167 4.76 -5.39 -17.95
CA GLN A 167 5.18 -4.10 -18.49
C GLN A 167 6.53 -3.66 -17.91
N ALA A 168 7.15 -2.64 -18.51
CA ALA A 168 8.47 -2.13 -18.14
C ALA A 168 8.51 -0.60 -18.26
N CYS A 169 7.48 0.07 -17.73
CA CYS A 169 7.29 1.51 -17.87
C CYS A 169 8.54 2.29 -17.38
N PRO A 170 9.15 3.17 -18.21
CA PRO A 170 10.34 3.93 -17.81
C PRO A 170 10.11 4.80 -16.57
N PHE A 171 8.87 5.21 -16.35
CA PHE A 171 8.44 6.06 -15.24
C PHE A 171 7.80 5.33 -14.05
N CYS A 172 7.89 4.00 -13.99
CA CYS A 172 7.25 3.21 -12.94
C CYS A 172 7.57 3.75 -11.53
N SER A 173 6.54 3.80 -10.67
CA SER A 173 6.62 4.24 -9.27
C SER A 173 6.42 3.12 -8.25
N GLY A 174 6.37 1.85 -8.68
CA GLY A 174 6.35 0.68 -7.81
C GLY A 174 7.74 0.30 -7.25
N PRO A 175 8.05 0.50 -5.95
CA PRO A 175 9.30 0.04 -5.34
C PRO A 175 9.50 -1.47 -5.48
N ARG A 176 10.76 -1.89 -5.40
CA ARG A 176 11.12 -3.31 -5.32
C ARG A 176 10.78 -3.87 -3.95
N HIS A 177 10.21 -5.07 -3.93
CA HIS A 177 9.93 -5.82 -2.72
C HIS A 177 9.94 -7.33 -3.02
N GLY A 178 10.06 -8.16 -1.98
CA GLY A 178 9.84 -9.61 -2.12
C GLY A 178 8.36 -9.92 -2.30
N GLU A 179 8.03 -10.99 -3.03
CA GLU A 179 6.64 -11.42 -3.21
C GLU A 179 6.08 -11.98 -1.89
N PRO A 180 5.09 -11.35 -1.25
CA PRO A 180 4.50 -11.89 -0.03
C PRO A 180 3.72 -13.18 -0.31
N SER A 181 3.74 -14.09 0.68
CA SER A 181 2.88 -15.28 0.68
C SER A 181 1.40 -14.88 0.79
N GLY A 182 0.50 -15.77 0.39
CA GLY A 182 -0.94 -15.53 0.53
C GLY A 182 -1.37 -15.34 1.99
N GLU A 183 -0.76 -16.08 2.92
CA GLU A 183 -1.01 -15.95 4.36
C GLU A 183 -0.63 -14.57 4.89
N VAL A 184 0.55 -14.07 4.50
CA VAL A 184 1.04 -12.75 4.89
C VAL A 184 0.17 -11.62 4.30
N LEU A 185 -0.29 -11.76 3.05
CA LEU A 185 -1.25 -10.82 2.47
C LEU A 185 -2.59 -10.83 3.22
N GLY A 186 -3.11 -12.01 3.55
CA GLY A 186 -4.33 -12.14 4.34
C GLY A 186 -4.20 -11.51 5.73
N ALA A 187 -3.05 -11.69 6.40
CA ALA A 187 -2.75 -11.03 7.67
C ALA A 187 -2.70 -9.49 7.51
N CYS A 188 -2.06 -9.01 6.44
CA CYS A 188 -2.04 -7.58 6.10
C CYS A 188 -3.46 -7.02 5.92
N PHE A 189 -4.34 -7.68 5.17
CA PHE A 189 -5.70 -7.18 4.96
C PHE A 189 -6.49 -7.11 6.27
N ARG A 190 -6.41 -8.14 7.12
CA ARG A 190 -7.04 -8.12 8.45
C ARG A 190 -6.51 -6.97 9.31
N ALA A 191 -5.19 -6.78 9.32
CA ALA A 191 -4.57 -5.68 10.06
C ALA A 191 -5.04 -4.30 9.56
N VAL A 192 -5.18 -4.11 8.25
CA VAL A 192 -5.78 -2.87 7.71
C VAL A 192 -7.24 -2.73 8.13
N GLY A 193 -8.03 -3.80 8.05
CA GLY A 193 -9.42 -3.80 8.47
C GLY A 193 -9.62 -3.44 9.95
N ASP A 194 -8.75 -3.95 10.82
CA ASP A 194 -8.78 -3.69 12.27
C ASP A 194 -8.33 -2.27 12.62
N LEU A 195 -7.25 -1.78 11.98
CA LEU A 195 -6.65 -0.47 12.27
C LEU A 195 -7.36 0.69 11.56
N LEU A 196 -7.79 0.46 10.32
CA LEU A 196 -8.29 1.45 9.38
C LEU A 196 -9.56 0.93 8.66
N PRO A 197 -10.65 0.62 9.39
CA PRO A 197 -11.85 -0.04 8.85
C PRO A 197 -12.56 0.69 7.71
N ALA A 198 -12.35 2.00 7.55
CA ALA A 198 -12.91 2.81 6.46
C ALA A 198 -11.88 3.17 5.36
N ALA A 199 -10.72 2.51 5.33
CA ALA A 199 -9.70 2.76 4.31
C ALA A 199 -10.07 2.22 2.93
N LEU A 200 -9.41 2.79 1.93
CA LEU A 200 -9.29 2.21 0.61
C LEU A 200 -8.05 1.31 0.58
N VAL A 201 -8.23 0.00 0.35
CA VAL A 201 -7.09 -0.88 0.04
C VAL A 201 -6.92 -0.97 -1.47
N SER A 202 -5.77 -0.48 -1.95
CA SER A 202 -5.37 -0.60 -3.35
C SER A 202 -4.45 -1.81 -3.51
N LEU A 203 -4.99 -2.92 -4.00
CA LEU A 203 -4.21 -4.06 -4.45
C LEU A 203 -3.47 -3.68 -5.73
N THR A 204 -2.15 -3.69 -5.63
CA THR A 204 -1.25 -3.25 -6.70
C THR A 204 -0.05 -4.20 -6.76
N GLY A 205 1.02 -3.81 -7.45
CA GLY A 205 2.28 -4.54 -7.46
C GLY A 205 3.31 -3.87 -8.37
N GLY A 206 4.04 -4.71 -9.10
CA GLY A 206 4.18 -4.55 -10.54
C GLY A 206 2.81 -4.68 -11.22
N GLU A 207 2.32 -5.92 -11.41
CA GLU A 207 0.96 -6.22 -11.93
C GLU A 207 0.28 -7.32 -11.08
N PRO A 208 -0.72 -6.99 -10.23
CA PRO A 208 -1.32 -7.93 -9.28
C PRO A 208 -2.00 -9.12 -9.97
N THR A 209 -2.53 -8.92 -11.17
CA THR A 209 -3.20 -10.00 -11.90
C THR A 209 -2.27 -11.15 -12.24
N LEU A 210 -0.93 -11.02 -12.20
CA LEU A 210 0.03 -12.12 -12.45
C LEU A 210 0.16 -13.12 -11.29
N ARG A 211 -0.47 -12.85 -10.15
CA ARG A 211 -0.48 -13.78 -9.01
C ARG A 211 -1.46 -14.94 -9.24
N ARG A 212 -1.08 -16.12 -8.77
CA ARG A 212 -1.94 -17.32 -8.85
C ARG A 212 -3.19 -17.17 -7.98
N GLY A 213 -3.07 -16.57 -6.80
CA GLY A 213 -4.18 -16.34 -5.86
C GLY A 213 -4.91 -15.02 -6.04
N PHE A 214 -4.75 -14.30 -7.16
CA PHE A 214 -5.26 -12.92 -7.32
C PHE A 214 -6.75 -12.78 -7.00
N VAL A 215 -7.60 -13.69 -7.50
CA VAL A 215 -9.05 -13.63 -7.28
C VAL A 215 -9.40 -13.81 -5.80
N ASP A 216 -8.77 -14.78 -5.14
CA ASP A 216 -8.99 -15.04 -3.70
C ASP A 216 -8.42 -13.92 -2.82
N GLU A 217 -7.33 -13.28 -3.24
CA GLU A 217 -6.77 -12.11 -2.56
C GLU A 217 -7.72 -10.90 -2.61
N VAL A 218 -8.41 -10.69 -3.74
CA VAL A 218 -9.46 -9.66 -3.85
C VAL A 218 -10.63 -9.96 -2.91
N ARG A 219 -11.08 -11.23 -2.84
CA ARG A 219 -12.13 -11.66 -1.90
C ARG A 219 -11.70 -11.43 -0.45
N ALA A 220 -10.50 -11.88 -0.09
CA ALA A 220 -9.95 -11.71 1.26
C ALA A 220 -9.83 -10.22 1.67
N ALA A 221 -9.46 -9.34 0.74
CA ALA A 221 -9.43 -7.90 1.00
C ALA A 221 -10.84 -7.34 1.25
N LEU A 222 -11.84 -7.73 0.44
CA LEU A 222 -13.24 -7.30 0.62
C LEU A 222 -13.84 -7.81 1.94
N ASP A 223 -13.51 -9.04 2.33
CA ASP A 223 -13.97 -9.66 3.58
C ASP A 223 -13.35 -8.96 4.80
N ALA A 224 -12.07 -8.58 4.72
CA ALA A 224 -11.39 -7.84 5.78
C ALA A 224 -11.86 -6.39 5.93
N LEU A 225 -12.48 -5.81 4.89
CA LEU A 225 -12.91 -4.39 4.85
C LEU A 225 -14.43 -4.26 4.66
N PRO A 226 -15.25 -4.73 5.62
CA PRO A 226 -16.71 -4.63 5.52
C PRO A 226 -17.23 -3.18 5.46
N ARG A 227 -16.41 -2.21 5.86
CA ARG A 227 -16.74 -0.77 5.90
C ARG A 227 -15.81 0.09 5.02
N GLY A 228 -14.89 -0.54 4.30
CA GLY A 228 -13.91 0.12 3.44
C GLY A 228 -14.17 -0.14 1.96
N GLU A 229 -13.20 0.23 1.14
CA GLU A 229 -13.22 0.05 -0.31
C GLU A 229 -12.00 -0.77 -0.76
N VAL A 230 -12.15 -1.51 -1.86
CA VAL A 230 -11.05 -2.24 -2.50
C VAL A 230 -10.87 -1.76 -3.93
N GLN A 231 -9.65 -1.41 -4.28
CA GLN A 231 -9.27 -1.02 -5.63
C GLN A 231 -8.19 -1.95 -6.17
N VAL A 232 -8.31 -2.37 -7.42
CA VAL A 232 -7.25 -3.09 -8.11
C VAL A 232 -6.58 -2.15 -9.11
N GLN A 233 -5.29 -1.86 -8.90
CA GLN A 233 -4.46 -1.15 -9.86
C GLN A 233 -3.86 -2.15 -10.85
N THR A 234 -4.18 -2.03 -12.15
CA THR A 234 -3.81 -3.03 -13.16
C THR A 234 -3.57 -2.39 -14.53
N ASN A 235 -2.80 -3.02 -15.40
CA ASN A 235 -2.74 -2.69 -16.84
C ASN A 235 -3.82 -3.39 -17.68
N ALA A 236 -4.66 -4.23 -17.04
CA ALA A 236 -5.77 -4.97 -17.62
C ALA A 236 -5.44 -5.96 -18.76
N VAL A 237 -4.16 -6.15 -19.12
CA VAL A 237 -3.76 -7.02 -20.24
C VAL A 237 -4.19 -8.47 -20.02
N ARG A 238 -4.11 -8.97 -18.78
CA ARG A 238 -4.55 -10.34 -18.46
C ARG A 238 -6.05 -10.56 -18.61
N PHE A 239 -6.88 -9.55 -18.34
CA PHE A 239 -8.33 -9.63 -18.50
C PHE A 239 -8.76 -9.76 -19.97
N ALA A 240 -7.86 -9.54 -20.93
CA ALA A 240 -8.17 -9.76 -22.34
C ALA A 240 -8.51 -11.22 -22.64
N SER A 241 -7.82 -12.18 -21.98
CA SER A 241 -7.97 -13.61 -22.29
C SER A 241 -7.67 -14.56 -21.13
N ALA A 242 -6.76 -14.22 -20.22
CA ALA A 242 -6.19 -15.15 -19.24
C ALA A 242 -6.83 -15.07 -17.84
N LEU A 243 -7.73 -14.10 -17.62
CA LEU A 243 -8.54 -13.97 -16.42
C LEU A 243 -9.95 -13.58 -16.85
N ASP A 244 -10.96 -14.21 -16.26
CA ASP A 244 -12.33 -13.82 -16.48
C ASP A 244 -12.78 -12.80 -15.42
N PRO A 245 -13.17 -11.57 -15.81
CA PRO A 245 -13.79 -10.62 -14.88
C PRO A 245 -15.03 -11.14 -14.14
N ALA A 246 -15.67 -12.21 -14.64
CA ALA A 246 -16.79 -12.87 -13.96
C ALA A 246 -16.38 -13.63 -12.69
N ASP A 247 -15.12 -14.04 -12.55
CA ASP A 247 -14.61 -14.72 -11.36
C ASP A 247 -14.46 -13.77 -10.15
N LEU A 248 -14.44 -12.46 -10.42
CA LEU A 248 -14.30 -11.42 -9.40
C LEU A 248 -15.65 -11.08 -8.77
N PRO A 249 -15.71 -10.80 -7.45
CA PRO A 249 -16.94 -10.41 -6.78
C PRO A 249 -17.59 -9.18 -7.43
N ARG A 250 -18.89 -9.25 -7.69
CA ARG A 250 -19.69 -8.09 -8.10
C ARG A 250 -20.09 -7.28 -6.87
N ASP A 251 -19.10 -6.66 -6.24
CA ASP A 251 -19.26 -5.88 -5.02
C ASP A 251 -19.14 -4.38 -5.35
N PRO A 252 -20.08 -3.51 -4.92
CA PRO A 252 -19.98 -2.06 -5.16
C PRO A 252 -18.75 -1.41 -4.51
N ARG A 253 -18.11 -2.08 -3.54
CA ARG A 253 -16.84 -1.64 -2.92
C ARG A 253 -15.62 -1.96 -3.77
N LEU A 254 -15.75 -2.80 -4.80
CA LEU A 254 -14.65 -3.19 -5.70
C LEU A 254 -14.61 -2.28 -6.93
N ARG A 255 -13.45 -1.66 -7.17
CA ARG A 255 -13.21 -0.88 -8.39
C ARG A 255 -11.85 -1.19 -9.02
N PHE A 256 -11.72 -0.86 -10.30
CA PHE A 256 -10.48 -1.06 -11.06
C PHE A 256 -9.89 0.29 -11.48
N PHE A 257 -8.60 0.46 -11.21
CA PHE A 257 -7.83 1.62 -11.61
C PHE A 257 -6.83 1.19 -12.69
N VAL A 258 -7.24 1.35 -13.94
CA VAL A 258 -6.57 0.77 -15.10
C VAL A 258 -5.54 1.74 -15.68
N SER A 259 -4.29 1.31 -15.76
CA SER A 259 -3.21 2.06 -16.41
C SER A 259 -3.30 1.93 -17.94
N LEU A 260 -3.72 3.01 -18.60
CA LEU A 260 -3.82 3.09 -20.07
C LEU A 260 -3.31 4.45 -20.54
N HIS A 261 -2.05 4.53 -20.94
CA HIS A 261 -1.35 5.82 -21.09
C HIS A 261 -1.47 6.48 -22.47
N ALA A 262 -2.02 5.78 -23.46
CA ALA A 262 -2.25 6.26 -24.82
C ALA A 262 -3.30 5.40 -25.53
N LEU A 263 -3.80 5.89 -26.67
CA LEU A 263 -4.71 5.18 -27.59
C LEU A 263 -4.15 5.15 -29.02
N ASP A 264 -2.82 5.06 -29.11
CA ASP A 264 -2.06 4.73 -30.32
C ASP A 264 -0.90 3.82 -29.91
N GLU A 265 -0.64 2.77 -30.71
CA GLU A 265 0.28 1.69 -30.34
C GLU A 265 1.69 2.23 -30.06
N ALA A 266 2.21 3.08 -30.95
CA ALA A 266 3.57 3.59 -30.85
C ALA A 266 3.80 4.41 -29.56
N THR A 267 2.85 5.25 -29.15
CA THR A 267 2.96 5.98 -27.87
C THR A 267 2.75 5.06 -26.68
N TYR A 268 1.79 4.14 -26.74
CA TYR A 268 1.54 3.18 -25.66
C TYR A 268 2.77 2.30 -25.39
N ASP A 269 3.43 1.82 -26.45
CA ASP A 269 4.63 1.00 -26.38
C ASP A 269 5.80 1.77 -25.73
N ARG A 270 5.98 3.04 -26.08
CA ARG A 270 7.00 3.90 -25.45
C ARG A 270 6.70 4.15 -23.98
N CYS A 271 5.44 4.41 -23.63
CA CYS A 271 5.03 4.61 -22.23
C CYS A 271 5.22 3.35 -21.38
N THR A 272 4.90 2.18 -21.92
CA THR A 272 4.88 0.91 -21.16
C THR A 272 6.17 0.10 -21.27
N GLY A 273 7.06 0.46 -22.18
CA GLY A 273 8.30 -0.26 -22.45
C GLY A 273 8.09 -1.66 -23.02
N ARG A 274 6.89 -1.97 -23.56
CA ARG A 274 6.53 -3.26 -24.15
C ARG A 274 5.70 -3.05 -25.42
N ARG A 275 5.98 -3.84 -26.46
CA ARG A 275 5.28 -3.74 -27.75
C ARG A 275 3.98 -4.55 -27.79
N GLY A 276 2.97 -4.05 -28.50
CA GLY A 276 1.81 -4.85 -28.91
C GLY A 276 0.88 -5.22 -27.74
N GLN A 277 0.71 -4.31 -26.78
CA GLN A 277 -0.15 -4.53 -25.62
C GLN A 277 -1.41 -3.67 -25.59
N LEU A 278 -1.50 -2.61 -26.41
CA LEU A 278 -2.62 -1.68 -26.35
C LEU A 278 -3.96 -2.36 -26.62
N GLY A 279 -4.04 -3.16 -27.68
CA GLY A 279 -5.26 -3.91 -28.03
C GLY A 279 -5.75 -4.81 -26.89
N ARG A 280 -4.83 -5.47 -26.18
CA ARG A 280 -5.14 -6.31 -25.02
C ARG A 280 -5.57 -5.49 -23.81
N ALA A 281 -4.91 -4.38 -23.52
CA ALA A 281 -5.31 -3.49 -22.42
C ALA A 281 -6.72 -2.94 -22.64
N ILE A 282 -7.04 -2.50 -23.87
CA ILE A 282 -8.39 -2.04 -24.24
C ILE A 282 -9.41 -3.19 -24.12
N ALA A 283 -9.09 -4.37 -24.65
CA ALA A 283 -9.99 -5.53 -24.59
C ALA A 283 -10.27 -5.96 -23.14
N GLY A 284 -9.25 -6.05 -22.29
CA GLY A 284 -9.42 -6.39 -20.87
C GLY A 284 -10.23 -5.33 -20.12
N THR A 285 -10.00 -4.05 -20.39
CA THR A 285 -10.79 -2.95 -19.83
C THR A 285 -12.26 -3.03 -20.25
N ARG A 286 -12.54 -3.32 -21.53
CA ARG A 286 -13.90 -3.54 -22.02
C ARG A 286 -14.57 -4.71 -21.31
N ARG A 287 -13.85 -5.82 -21.10
CA ARG A 287 -14.38 -6.99 -20.38
C ARG A 287 -14.70 -6.68 -18.91
N LEU A 288 -13.88 -5.88 -18.22
CA LEU A 288 -14.18 -5.39 -16.87
C LEU A 288 -15.48 -4.57 -16.84
N LEU A 289 -15.63 -3.61 -17.76
CA LEU A 289 -16.84 -2.79 -17.89
C LEU A 289 -18.08 -3.64 -18.21
N ALA A 290 -17.96 -4.60 -19.12
CA ALA A 290 -19.04 -5.51 -19.51
C ALA A 290 -19.50 -6.39 -18.34
N ALA A 291 -18.57 -6.84 -17.48
CA ALA A 291 -18.87 -7.59 -16.26
C ALA A 291 -19.52 -6.74 -15.15
N GLY A 292 -19.64 -5.42 -15.34
CA GLY A 292 -20.32 -4.51 -14.42
C GLY A 292 -19.41 -3.83 -13.40
N HIS A 293 -18.08 -4.02 -13.49
CA HIS A 293 -17.13 -3.39 -12.58
C HIS A 293 -16.96 -1.90 -12.86
N ALA A 294 -16.80 -1.10 -11.81
CA ALA A 294 -16.43 0.31 -11.93
C ALA A 294 -14.97 0.43 -12.38
N VAL A 295 -14.72 1.24 -13.42
CA VAL A 295 -13.38 1.43 -13.97
C VAL A 295 -13.02 2.91 -14.02
N THR A 296 -11.87 3.23 -13.43
CA THR A 296 -11.16 4.50 -13.64
C THR A 296 -9.94 4.21 -14.51
N ILE A 297 -9.80 4.89 -15.64
CA ILE A 297 -8.61 4.82 -16.48
C ILE A 297 -7.63 5.91 -16.04
N ASN A 298 -6.40 5.51 -15.73
CA ASN A 298 -5.31 6.40 -15.38
C ASN A 298 -4.29 6.51 -16.51
N ALA A 299 -4.03 7.74 -16.95
CA ALA A 299 -2.90 8.08 -17.80
C ALA A 299 -1.87 8.90 -16.98
N VAL A 300 -0.68 8.32 -16.76
CA VAL A 300 0.45 9.08 -16.24
C VAL A 300 0.92 10.01 -17.36
N VAL A 301 0.91 11.32 -17.10
CA VAL A 301 1.30 12.32 -18.10
C VAL A 301 2.81 12.40 -18.13
N CYS A 302 3.37 12.16 -19.31
CA CYS A 302 4.80 12.10 -19.57
C CYS A 302 5.13 12.68 -20.95
N ARG A 303 6.42 12.78 -21.26
CA ARG A 303 6.93 13.35 -22.51
C ARG A 303 6.32 12.70 -23.75
N GLU A 304 6.07 11.41 -23.68
CA GLU A 304 5.57 10.61 -24.79
C GLU A 304 4.09 10.95 -25.14
N ASN A 305 3.28 11.34 -24.16
CA ASN A 305 1.82 11.47 -24.32
C ASN A 305 1.24 12.87 -24.07
N VAL A 306 2.00 13.81 -23.47
CA VAL A 306 1.47 15.14 -23.10
C VAL A 306 0.85 15.90 -24.28
N GLY A 307 1.49 15.87 -25.46
CA GLY A 307 0.97 16.49 -26.68
C GLY A 307 -0.26 15.80 -27.27
N ARG A 308 -0.67 14.64 -26.75
CA ARG A 308 -1.75 13.79 -27.29
C ARG A 308 -2.96 13.66 -26.37
N LEU A 309 -2.97 14.31 -25.19
CA LEU A 309 -4.04 14.10 -24.20
C LEU A 309 -5.43 14.49 -24.71
N GLU A 310 -5.55 15.54 -25.51
CA GLU A 310 -6.84 15.90 -26.11
C GLU A 310 -7.33 14.82 -27.08
N ALA A 311 -6.46 14.37 -28.00
CA ALA A 311 -6.78 13.31 -28.95
C ALA A 311 -7.10 11.99 -28.23
N TYR A 312 -6.39 11.70 -27.13
CA TYR A 312 -6.65 10.56 -26.25
C TYR A 312 -8.08 10.60 -25.69
N VAL A 313 -8.53 11.74 -25.16
CA VAL A 313 -9.92 11.92 -24.69
C VAL A 313 -10.91 11.78 -25.85
N ARG A 314 -10.65 12.40 -27.00
CA ARG A 314 -11.55 12.34 -28.17
C ARG A 314 -11.71 10.92 -28.75
N ARG A 315 -10.73 10.04 -28.53
CA ARG A 315 -10.78 8.64 -28.96
C ARG A 315 -11.52 7.73 -27.97
N MET A 316 -11.87 8.20 -26.77
CA MET A 316 -12.52 7.39 -25.74
C MET A 316 -13.84 6.74 -26.19
N PRO A 317 -14.77 7.44 -26.88
CA PRO A 317 -16.02 6.81 -27.34
C PRO A 317 -15.79 5.65 -28.32
N ARG A 318 -14.74 5.73 -29.15
CA ARG A 318 -14.36 4.65 -30.08
C ARG A 318 -13.65 3.50 -29.34
N ALA A 319 -12.81 3.82 -28.36
CA ALA A 319 -12.10 2.83 -27.57
C ALA A 319 -13.01 2.09 -26.59
N PHE A 320 -14.05 2.72 -26.05
CA PHE A 320 -14.98 2.14 -25.10
C PHE A 320 -16.43 2.40 -25.52
N PRO A 321 -16.89 1.75 -26.60
CA PRO A 321 -18.28 1.85 -27.03
C PRO A 321 -19.14 1.10 -26.01
N GLY A 322 -20.08 1.78 -25.37
CA GLY A 322 -20.99 1.16 -24.42
C GLY A 322 -21.62 2.13 -23.44
N PRO A 323 -22.65 1.68 -22.71
CA PRO A 323 -23.35 2.51 -21.74
C PRO A 323 -22.51 2.79 -20.49
N ARG A 324 -21.60 1.89 -20.12
CA ARG A 324 -20.67 2.06 -18.99
C ARG A 324 -19.38 2.72 -19.49
N ARG A 325 -19.20 3.99 -19.14
CA ARG A 325 -18.00 4.78 -19.49
C ARG A 325 -17.00 4.74 -18.34
N PRO A 326 -15.72 4.42 -18.59
CA PRO A 326 -14.69 4.56 -17.59
C PRO A 326 -14.45 6.04 -17.26
N VAL A 327 -14.18 6.33 -15.98
CA VAL A 327 -13.81 7.67 -15.53
C VAL A 327 -12.35 7.94 -15.87
N LEU A 328 -12.04 9.11 -16.42
CA LEU A 328 -10.65 9.47 -16.72
C LEU A 328 -9.95 10.11 -15.52
N HIS A 329 -8.72 9.68 -15.29
CA HIS A 329 -7.80 10.21 -14.30
C HIS A 329 -6.43 10.46 -14.96
N PHE A 330 -5.79 11.58 -14.61
CA PHE A 330 -4.44 11.88 -15.08
C PHE A 330 -3.53 12.12 -13.89
N SER A 331 -2.40 11.43 -13.88
CA SER A 331 -1.39 11.52 -12.81
C SER A 331 -0.15 12.25 -13.30
N THR A 332 0.51 13.02 -12.44
CA THR A 332 1.86 13.52 -12.70
C THR A 332 2.91 12.50 -12.27
N LEU A 333 4.13 12.67 -12.78
CA LEU A 333 5.27 11.83 -12.44
C LEU A 333 5.79 12.13 -11.04
N ILE A 334 5.98 11.09 -10.23
CA ILE A 334 6.58 11.16 -8.89
C ILE A 334 8.12 11.08 -8.95
N CYS A 335 8.67 10.35 -9.92
CA CYS A 335 10.11 10.10 -10.10
C CYS A 335 10.82 9.62 -8.81
N PRO A 336 10.51 8.41 -8.33
CA PRO A 336 11.10 7.91 -7.09
C PRO A 336 12.60 7.61 -7.22
N GLU A 337 13.33 7.68 -6.11
CA GLU A 337 14.79 7.58 -6.07
C GLU A 337 15.35 6.26 -6.64
N TRP A 338 14.64 5.15 -6.41
CA TRP A 338 15.05 3.84 -6.91
C TRP A 338 14.84 3.67 -8.43
N ASN A 339 14.17 4.61 -9.10
CA ASN A 339 14.04 4.66 -10.56
C ASN A 339 14.50 6.02 -11.13
N PRO A 340 15.82 6.26 -11.22
CA PRO A 340 16.34 7.52 -11.74
C PRO A 340 16.00 7.76 -13.23
N ARG A 341 15.65 6.69 -13.98
CA ARG A 341 15.26 6.80 -15.40
C ARG A 341 13.92 7.51 -15.57
N ALA A 342 13.05 7.52 -14.56
CA ALA A 342 11.76 8.20 -14.60
C ALA A 342 11.89 9.70 -14.92
N ALA A 343 13.00 10.33 -14.52
CA ALA A 343 13.27 11.73 -14.81
C ALA A 343 13.34 12.02 -16.32
N ARG A 344 13.68 11.03 -17.15
CA ARG A 344 13.71 11.18 -18.62
C ARG A 344 12.33 11.38 -19.23
N SER A 345 11.27 11.00 -18.52
CA SER A 345 9.89 11.15 -18.97
C SER A 345 9.25 12.46 -18.49
N LEU A 346 9.98 13.29 -17.72
CA LEU A 346 9.50 14.55 -17.18
C LEU A 346 9.15 15.57 -18.27
N VAL A 347 8.13 16.36 -17.94
CA VAL A 347 7.56 17.46 -18.73
C VAL A 347 7.35 18.64 -17.78
N ARG A 348 7.54 19.88 -18.27
CA ARG A 348 7.22 21.07 -17.49
C ARG A 348 5.74 21.08 -17.13
N TYR A 349 5.43 21.43 -15.89
CA TYR A 349 4.06 21.38 -15.38
C TYR A 349 3.16 22.41 -16.06
N GLY A 350 3.67 23.55 -16.54
CA GLY A 350 2.92 24.47 -17.39
C GLY A 350 2.36 23.78 -18.65
N GLU A 351 3.19 22.99 -19.34
CA GLU A 351 2.78 22.21 -20.51
C GLU A 351 1.76 21.12 -20.13
N VAL A 352 1.97 20.44 -19.00
CA VAL A 352 1.01 19.47 -18.45
C VAL A 352 -0.34 20.12 -18.17
N VAL A 353 -0.36 21.29 -17.53
CA VAL A 353 -1.60 22.03 -17.20
C VAL A 353 -2.36 22.40 -18.46
N GLU A 354 -1.67 22.92 -19.49
CA GLU A 354 -2.31 23.27 -20.75
C GLU A 354 -2.90 22.05 -21.46
N ALA A 355 -2.16 20.94 -21.51
CA ALA A 355 -2.63 19.69 -22.08
C ALA A 355 -3.86 19.15 -21.33
N LEU A 356 -3.86 19.20 -19.99
CA LEU A 356 -5.00 18.79 -19.16
C LEU A 356 -6.22 19.69 -19.34
N ARG A 357 -6.03 21.01 -19.56
CA ARG A 357 -7.15 21.92 -19.87
C ARG A 357 -7.81 21.58 -21.19
N ARG A 358 -7.02 21.30 -22.24
CA ARG A 358 -7.53 20.83 -23.54
C ARG A 358 -8.27 19.50 -23.40
N ALA A 359 -7.68 18.55 -22.69
CA ALA A 359 -8.30 17.25 -22.39
C ALA A 359 -9.63 17.41 -21.63
N ALA A 360 -9.69 18.26 -20.60
CA ALA A 360 -10.90 18.53 -19.83
C ALA A 360 -11.98 19.23 -20.67
N CYS A 361 -11.58 20.13 -21.59
CA CYS A 361 -12.52 20.75 -22.54
C CYS A 361 -13.12 19.71 -23.49
N ALA A 362 -12.28 18.82 -24.06
CA ALA A 362 -12.76 17.72 -24.88
C ALA A 362 -13.70 16.77 -24.10
N ALA A 363 -13.34 16.41 -22.87
CA ALA A 363 -14.16 15.56 -22.01
C ALA A 363 -15.55 16.18 -21.76
N ARG A 364 -15.60 17.48 -21.43
CA ARG A 364 -16.88 18.21 -21.27
C ARG A 364 -17.71 18.21 -22.55
N SER A 365 -17.09 18.47 -23.71
CA SER A 365 -17.79 18.47 -25.00
C SER A 365 -18.41 17.11 -25.36
N LEU A 366 -17.83 16.02 -24.86
CA LEU A 366 -18.29 14.64 -25.08
C LEU A 366 -19.23 14.13 -23.97
N GLY A 367 -19.43 14.90 -22.90
CA GLY A 367 -20.06 14.40 -21.66
C GLY A 367 -19.31 13.21 -21.07
N TRP A 368 -17.98 13.17 -21.21
CA TRP A 368 -17.14 12.09 -20.69
C TRP A 368 -16.70 12.37 -19.24
N PRO A 369 -16.87 11.43 -18.30
CA PRO A 369 -16.50 11.66 -16.90
C PRO A 369 -14.98 11.73 -16.75
N MET A 370 -14.50 12.78 -16.07
CA MET A 370 -13.08 13.03 -15.82
C MET A 370 -12.91 13.60 -14.41
N LEU A 371 -11.97 13.04 -13.65
CA LEU A 371 -11.57 13.54 -12.34
C LEU A 371 -10.78 14.86 -12.48
N PRO A 372 -10.82 15.76 -11.48
CA PRO A 372 -10.05 16.99 -11.49
C PRO A 372 -8.53 16.74 -11.60
N PRO A 373 -7.73 17.66 -12.17
CA PRO A 373 -6.27 17.52 -12.28
C PRO A 373 -5.49 17.32 -10.96
N ARG A 374 -6.13 17.59 -9.82
CA ARG A 374 -5.60 17.35 -8.48
C ARG A 374 -6.53 16.39 -7.73
N SER A 375 -6.50 15.12 -8.12
CA SER A 375 -7.28 14.03 -7.54
C SER A 375 -6.44 12.99 -6.77
N SER A 376 -5.11 13.15 -6.76
CA SER A 376 -4.17 12.34 -6.01
C SER A 376 -3.27 13.21 -5.12
N THR A 377 -2.55 12.60 -4.18
CA THR A 377 -1.69 13.33 -3.25
C THR A 377 -0.29 13.55 -3.84
N HIS A 378 0.47 12.48 -4.06
CA HIS A 378 1.88 12.55 -4.47
C HIS A 378 2.06 12.66 -5.99
N ALA A 379 1.02 12.35 -6.77
CA ALA A 379 1.02 12.37 -8.23
C ALA A 379 0.11 13.46 -8.81
N ALA A 380 0.06 14.63 -8.17
CA ALA A 380 -0.77 15.76 -8.58
C ALA A 380 0.01 17.06 -8.78
N LEU A 381 -0.61 17.98 -9.51
CA LEU A 381 -0.06 19.31 -9.76
C LEU A 381 -0.14 20.20 -8.50
N PRO A 382 0.89 21.02 -8.22
CA PRO A 382 0.80 22.09 -7.25
C PRO A 382 -0.40 23.01 -7.52
N ALA A 383 -1.15 23.35 -6.46
CA ALA A 383 -2.37 24.16 -6.58
C ALA A 383 -2.14 25.51 -7.27
N CYS A 384 -0.93 26.07 -7.15
CA CYS A 384 -0.57 27.35 -7.76
C CYS A 384 -0.54 27.35 -9.28
N LEU A 385 -0.43 26.17 -9.89
CA LEU A 385 -0.45 26.02 -11.35
C LEU A 385 -1.88 25.91 -11.90
N LEU A 386 -2.86 25.73 -11.00
CA LEU A 386 -4.27 25.57 -11.32
C LEU A 386 -5.03 26.88 -11.02
N ARG A 387 -6.04 27.18 -11.85
CA ARG A 387 -7.01 28.25 -11.58
C ARG A 387 -7.82 27.91 -10.33
N ALA A 388 -8.35 28.92 -9.64
CA ALA A 388 -9.20 28.69 -8.46
C ALA A 388 -10.38 27.75 -8.74
N SER A 389 -10.99 27.84 -9.92
CA SER A 389 -12.07 26.96 -10.38
C SER A 389 -11.64 25.52 -10.69
N GLU A 390 -10.34 25.29 -10.92
CA GLU A 390 -9.75 23.97 -11.22
C GLU A 390 -9.25 23.26 -9.96
N ARG A 391 -9.17 23.97 -8.83
CA ARG A 391 -8.70 23.42 -7.56
C ARG A 391 -9.81 22.61 -6.90
N PRO A 392 -9.52 21.38 -6.44
CA PRO A 392 -10.49 20.60 -5.68
C PRO A 392 -10.87 21.35 -4.41
N ARG A 393 -12.16 21.38 -4.08
CA ARG A 393 -12.65 22.07 -2.88
C ARG A 393 -12.20 21.40 -1.57
N ARG A 394 -11.77 20.13 -1.59
CA ARG A 394 -11.74 19.25 -0.40
C ARG A 394 -10.68 18.14 -0.46
N ALA A 395 -9.39 18.50 -0.50
CA ALA A 395 -8.32 17.55 -0.18
C ALA A 395 -7.36 18.21 0.80
N GLU A 396 -7.42 17.83 2.08
CA GLU A 396 -6.54 18.35 3.13
C GLU A 396 -5.38 17.38 3.42
N TYR A 397 -4.65 16.93 2.41
CA TYR A 397 -3.38 16.26 2.68
C TYR A 397 -2.47 17.21 3.48
N ARG A 398 -2.03 16.76 4.67
CA ARG A 398 -1.02 17.47 5.48
C ARG A 398 0.32 16.84 5.22
N VAL A 399 1.25 17.66 4.75
CA VAL A 399 2.59 17.22 4.38
C VAL A 399 3.41 16.93 5.63
N GLY A 400 4.07 15.78 5.69
CA GLY A 400 5.01 15.44 6.76
C GLY A 400 6.34 16.20 6.65
N ALA A 401 7.00 16.44 7.79
CA ALA A 401 8.24 17.21 7.87
C ALA A 401 9.42 16.59 7.07
N ARG A 402 9.36 15.28 6.77
CA ARG A 402 10.40 14.58 5.99
C ARG A 402 10.11 14.52 4.50
N GLU A 403 8.90 14.91 4.07
CA GLU A 403 8.45 14.74 2.68
C GLU A 403 8.82 15.93 1.79
N THR A 404 8.95 17.13 2.37
CA THR A 404 9.23 18.36 1.63
C THR A 404 10.11 19.33 2.41
N GLY A 405 10.78 20.24 1.71
CA GLY A 405 11.44 21.40 2.29
C GLY A 405 11.57 22.54 1.28
N TYR A 406 11.93 23.74 1.76
CA TYR A 406 12.16 24.91 0.91
C TYR A 406 13.61 24.92 0.45
N GLU A 407 13.82 24.69 -0.85
CA GLU A 407 15.15 24.54 -1.47
C GLU A 407 16.01 23.46 -0.79
N ASP A 408 15.37 22.53 -0.08
CA ASP A 408 16.00 21.38 0.55
C ASP A 408 15.96 20.19 -0.41
N PHE A 409 17.02 20.04 -1.20
CA PHE A 409 17.18 18.94 -2.14
C PHE A 409 17.55 17.61 -1.44
N SER A 410 17.66 17.56 -0.12
CA SER A 410 17.74 16.29 0.62
C SER A 410 16.37 15.59 0.73
N ARG A 411 15.28 16.28 0.36
CA ARG A 411 13.89 15.77 0.45
C ARG A 411 13.42 15.19 -0.89
N PRO A 412 12.41 14.30 -0.87
CA PRO A 412 11.85 13.76 -2.10
C PRO A 412 11.02 14.79 -2.89
N PHE A 413 10.45 15.79 -2.22
CA PHE A 413 9.79 16.93 -2.85
C PHE A 413 10.40 18.26 -2.39
N VAL A 414 10.36 19.27 -3.25
CA VAL A 414 11.04 20.56 -3.04
C VAL A 414 10.08 21.70 -3.33
N LYS A 415 10.09 22.72 -2.47
CA LYS A 415 9.40 24.01 -2.62
C LYS A 415 10.42 25.11 -2.90
N ALA A 416 10.00 26.18 -3.59
CA ALA A 416 10.82 27.39 -3.71
C ALA A 416 10.89 28.15 -2.37
N ALA A 417 11.95 28.92 -2.10
CA ALA A 417 12.04 29.77 -0.91
C ALA A 417 10.83 30.71 -0.77
N ARG A 418 10.35 31.28 -1.89
CA ARG A 418 9.15 32.14 -1.94
C ARG A 418 7.85 31.45 -1.53
N CYS A 419 7.82 30.12 -1.39
CA CYS A 419 6.64 29.38 -0.92
C CYS A 419 6.46 29.40 0.60
N ARG A 420 7.40 29.98 1.38
CA ARG A 420 7.33 30.02 2.86
C ARG A 420 6.06 30.71 3.38
N GLY A 421 5.63 31.80 2.74
CA GLY A 421 4.42 32.55 3.10
C GLY A 421 3.11 32.04 2.50
N CYS A 422 3.14 31.01 1.63
CA CYS A 422 1.97 30.54 0.89
C CYS A 422 0.86 29.97 1.81
N ALA A 423 -0.42 30.30 1.60
CA ALA A 423 -1.53 29.70 2.34
C ALA A 423 -1.60 28.17 2.20
N GLU A 424 -1.15 27.64 1.06
CA GLU A 424 -1.14 26.19 0.79
C GLU A 424 0.09 25.48 1.35
N THR A 425 0.99 26.17 2.06
CA THR A 425 2.32 25.63 2.38
C THR A 425 2.28 24.35 3.23
N ARG A 426 1.27 24.20 4.09
CA ARG A 426 1.07 22.98 4.91
C ARG A 426 0.50 21.78 4.13
N ARG A 427 -0.01 22.02 2.91
CA ARG A 427 -0.76 21.06 2.08
C ARG A 427 -0.12 20.75 0.73
N CYS A 428 0.79 21.62 0.27
CA CYS A 428 1.51 21.45 -0.98
C CYS A 428 2.82 20.70 -0.70
N LEU A 429 3.11 19.65 -1.47
CA LEU A 429 4.43 18.98 -1.45
C LEU A 429 5.52 19.81 -2.14
N GLY A 430 5.14 20.75 -3.01
CA GLY A 430 6.04 21.34 -3.98
C GLY A 430 6.09 20.48 -5.25
N VAL A 431 7.26 20.33 -5.84
CA VAL A 431 7.51 19.45 -7.00
C VAL A 431 8.45 18.31 -6.60
N PRO A 432 8.43 17.15 -7.26
CA PRO A 432 9.43 16.10 -7.01
C PRO A 432 10.85 16.64 -7.18
N ARG A 433 11.80 16.17 -6.36
CA ARG A 433 13.21 16.59 -6.46
C ARG A 433 13.78 16.47 -7.88
N PRO A 434 13.54 15.36 -8.63
CA PRO A 434 14.03 15.27 -10.02
C PRO A 434 13.42 16.32 -10.95
N TYR A 435 12.18 16.76 -10.70
CA TYR A 435 11.58 17.88 -11.42
C TYR A 435 12.32 19.18 -11.12
N ALA A 436 12.55 19.48 -9.84
CA ALA A 436 13.24 20.70 -9.42
C ALA A 436 14.66 20.78 -10.02
N LEU A 437 15.37 19.64 -10.06
CA LEU A 437 16.70 19.56 -10.67
C LEU A 437 16.66 19.75 -12.20
N ALA A 438 15.61 19.27 -12.88
CA ALA A 438 15.51 19.33 -14.34
C ALA A 438 15.01 20.69 -14.87
N PHE A 439 14.08 21.34 -14.17
CA PHE A 439 13.36 22.51 -14.68
C PHE A 439 13.43 23.75 -13.78
N GLY A 440 14.06 23.62 -12.60
CA GLY A 440 14.05 24.64 -11.57
C GLY A 440 12.72 24.70 -10.81
N LEU A 441 12.58 25.72 -9.97
CA LEU A 441 11.40 25.91 -9.12
C LEU A 441 10.53 27.09 -9.57
N ASP A 442 10.86 27.76 -10.69
CA ASP A 442 10.28 29.03 -11.14
C ASP A 442 8.77 28.99 -11.45
N GLU A 443 8.23 27.81 -11.77
CA GLU A 443 6.79 27.63 -11.99
C GLU A 443 5.98 27.72 -10.69
N LEU A 444 6.59 27.49 -9.51
CA LEU A 444 5.88 27.55 -8.22
C LEU A 444 5.58 28.99 -7.82
N ARG A 445 4.30 29.36 -7.74
CA ARG A 445 3.87 30.71 -7.31
C ARG A 445 3.09 30.63 -6.00
N PRO A 446 3.46 31.33 -4.92
CA PRO A 446 2.68 31.29 -3.69
C PRO A 446 1.23 31.75 -3.96
N ILE A 447 0.25 31.01 -3.44
CA ILE A 447 -1.16 31.41 -3.43
C ILE A 447 -1.42 32.06 -2.08
N GLY A 448 -1.90 33.31 -2.07
CA GLY A 448 -2.40 34.01 -0.89
C GLY A 448 -1.49 33.87 0.33
N GLY A 449 -0.62 34.83 0.59
CA GLY A 449 0.26 34.86 1.74
C GLY A 449 0.58 36.30 2.08
N ARG A 450 0.77 36.60 3.37
CA ARG A 450 1.27 37.91 3.80
C ARG A 450 2.66 38.16 3.24
#